data_AF-A0A820LBQ2-F1
#
_entry.id   AF-A0A820LBQ2-F1
#
_cell.length_a   1.000
_cell.length_b   1.000
_cell.length_c   1.000
_cell.angle_alpha   90.00
_cell.angle_beta   90.00
_cell.angle_gamma   90.00
#
_symmetry.space_group_name_H-M   'P 1'
#
loop_
_entity.id
_entity.type
_entity.pdbx_description
1 polymer ?
#
loop_
_entity_poly.entity_id
_entity_poly.type
_entity_poly.pdbx_seq_one_letter_code
_entity_poly.pdbx_strand_id
1 'polypeptide(L)'
;VIFALSTWLDVNGVWVELPLIVNEAPEGWALPSYLTLAIALSNIGPLIIVLLKLCFKQRLNERIFIYIEIIVGIISCALIAQYWNKTSYIAGREHSVFFLILVFLLGTLDTTSSVTYADYMKRYHASLLNALYLGESLTSLIPSVLASIQGVGGEATCPANSTYAEYSSPRFSVQVYFWIFVAIILLSPR
;
A
#
# COMPACT_ATOMS: atom_id res chain seq x y z
N VAL A 1 13.37 -10.67 6.83
CA VAL A 1 12.90 -10.60 5.43
C VAL A 1 11.39 -10.80 5.35
N ILE A 2 10.83 -11.96 5.71
CA ILE A 2 9.39 -12.25 5.53
C ILE A 2 8.45 -11.27 6.23
N PHE A 3 8.71 -10.88 7.49
CA PHE A 3 7.89 -9.88 8.19
C PHE A 3 7.96 -8.48 7.55
N ALA A 4 9.13 -8.11 7.03
CA ALA A 4 9.36 -6.84 6.34
C ALA A 4 8.77 -6.83 4.92
N LEU A 5 8.39 -7.99 4.38
CA LEU A 5 7.71 -8.06 3.08
C LEU A 5 6.25 -7.56 3.15
N SER A 6 5.69 -7.42 4.35
CA SER A 6 4.30 -6.96 4.52
C SER A 6 4.16 -5.45 4.69
N THR A 7 5.24 -4.73 4.99
CA THR A 7 5.17 -3.35 5.50
C THR A 7 5.05 -2.27 4.45
N TRP A 8 5.18 -2.59 3.16
CA TRP A 8 5.05 -1.63 2.06
C TRP A 8 4.44 -2.27 0.81
N LEU A 9 4.06 -3.55 0.88
CA LEU A 9 3.60 -4.33 -0.27
C LEU A 9 2.35 -3.71 -0.90
N ASP A 10 1.42 -3.35 -0.05
CA ASP A 10 0.12 -2.75 -0.34
C ASP A 10 0.22 -1.33 -0.87
N VAL A 11 0.93 -0.42 -0.19
CA VAL A 11 1.15 0.95 -0.70
C VAL A 11 1.91 0.93 -2.02
N ASN A 12 2.92 0.08 -2.16
CA ASN A 12 3.61 -0.09 -3.45
C ASN A 12 2.67 -0.65 -4.52
N GLY A 13 1.81 -1.60 -4.20
CA GLY A 13 0.82 -2.11 -5.15
C GLY A 13 -0.21 -1.07 -5.58
N VAL A 14 -0.63 -0.19 -4.67
CA VAL A 14 -1.49 0.95 -5.03
C VAL A 14 -0.80 1.84 -6.06
N TRP A 15 0.48 2.15 -5.88
CA TRP A 15 1.25 2.94 -6.85
C TRP A 15 1.42 2.26 -8.20
N VAL A 16 1.61 0.95 -8.20
CA VAL A 16 1.75 0.17 -9.43
C VAL A 16 0.43 0.06 -10.20
N GLU A 17 -0.71 -0.12 -9.50
CA GLU A 17 -2.05 -0.17 -10.11
C GLU A 17 -2.60 1.22 -10.48
N LEU A 18 -1.93 2.30 -10.06
CA LEU A 18 -2.39 3.67 -10.26
C LEU A 18 -2.81 3.99 -11.71
N PRO A 19 -2.09 3.55 -12.77
CA PRO A 19 -2.50 3.83 -14.15
C PRO A 19 -3.87 3.24 -14.51
N LEU A 20 -4.30 2.16 -13.86
CA LEU A 20 -5.64 1.59 -14.03
C LEU A 20 -6.67 2.33 -13.18
N ILE A 21 -6.33 2.62 -11.91
CA ILE A 21 -7.24 3.28 -10.96
C ILE A 21 -7.59 4.70 -11.43
N VAL A 22 -6.62 5.44 -11.99
CA VAL A 22 -6.82 6.80 -12.51
C VAL A 22 -7.88 6.88 -13.62
N ASN A 23 -8.06 5.81 -14.41
CA ASN A 23 -9.07 5.81 -15.49
C ASN A 23 -10.51 5.68 -14.97
N GLU A 24 -10.69 5.15 -13.75
CA GLU A 24 -11.99 4.87 -13.14
C GLU A 24 -12.30 5.86 -12.00
N ALA A 25 -11.26 6.40 -11.34
CA ALA A 25 -11.41 7.33 -10.24
C ALA A 25 -11.87 8.72 -10.72
N PRO A 26 -12.83 9.37 -10.03
CA PRO A 26 -13.32 10.70 -10.39
C PRO A 26 -12.25 11.79 -10.31
N GLU A 27 -11.18 11.57 -9.53
CA GLU A 27 -10.04 12.49 -9.45
C GLU A 27 -9.13 12.47 -10.69
N GLY A 28 -9.19 11.41 -11.51
CA GLY A 28 -8.30 11.23 -12.66
C GLY A 28 -6.82 11.40 -12.27
N TRP A 29 -6.07 12.14 -13.09
CA TRP A 29 -4.63 12.37 -12.88
C TRP A 29 -4.29 13.29 -11.69
N ALA A 30 -5.28 13.82 -10.97
CA ALA A 30 -5.05 14.45 -9.67
C ALA A 30 -4.91 13.42 -8.53
N LEU A 31 -5.37 12.18 -8.74
CA LEU A 31 -5.29 11.09 -7.76
C LEU A 31 -3.88 10.85 -7.20
N PRO A 32 -2.80 10.81 -8.01
CA PRO A 32 -1.44 10.62 -7.49
C PRO A 32 -1.06 11.67 -6.44
N SER A 33 -1.46 12.94 -6.65
CA SER A 33 -1.19 14.01 -5.67
C SER A 33 -1.94 13.80 -4.36
N TYR A 34 -3.20 13.34 -4.41
CA TYR A 34 -3.95 12.99 -3.21
C TYR A 34 -3.34 11.80 -2.46
N LEU A 35 -2.87 10.79 -3.18
CA LEU A 35 -2.17 9.64 -2.60
C LEU A 35 -0.85 10.05 -1.94
N THR A 36 -0.04 10.88 -2.61
CA THR A 36 1.19 11.42 -2.02
C THR A 36 0.89 12.19 -0.73
N LEU A 37 -0.16 13.00 -0.71
CA LEU A 37 -0.55 13.73 0.50
C LEU A 37 -1.00 12.78 1.62
N ALA A 38 -1.82 11.79 1.31
CA ALA A 38 -2.27 10.78 2.28
C ALA A 38 -1.08 10.04 2.90
N ILE A 39 -0.14 9.56 2.07
CA ILE A 39 1.06 8.86 2.54
C ILE A 39 2.00 9.82 3.30
N ALA A 40 2.13 11.08 2.88
CA ALA A 40 2.93 12.04 3.62
C ALA A 40 2.38 12.31 5.03
N LEU A 41 1.05 12.41 5.16
CA LEU A 41 0.36 12.58 6.44
C LEU A 41 0.45 11.33 7.32
N SER A 42 0.61 10.15 6.72
CA SER A 42 0.68 8.88 7.46
C SER A 42 1.91 8.77 8.38
N ASN A 43 2.94 9.60 8.15
CA ASN A 43 4.08 9.78 9.05
C ASN A 43 3.70 10.23 10.48
N ILE A 44 2.44 10.59 10.72
CA ILE A 44 1.90 10.78 12.07
C ILE A 44 1.98 9.48 12.91
N GLY A 45 1.96 8.30 12.28
CA GLY A 45 2.05 7.00 12.96
C GLY A 45 3.30 6.85 13.83
N PRO A 46 4.52 6.99 13.27
CA PRO A 46 5.75 7.03 14.05
C PRO A 46 5.76 8.08 15.16
N LEU A 47 5.20 9.27 14.90
CA LEU A 47 5.13 10.34 15.90
C LEU A 47 4.29 9.90 17.11
N ILE A 48 3.15 9.25 16.88
CA ILE A 48 2.29 8.69 17.93
C ILE A 48 3.06 7.67 18.77
N ILE A 49 3.79 6.74 18.14
CA ILE A 49 4.59 5.74 18.88
C ILE A 49 5.67 6.39 19.74
N VAL A 50 6.37 7.40 19.21
CA VAL A 50 7.39 8.14 19.97
C VAL A 50 6.76 8.81 21.19
N LEU A 51 5.63 9.50 21.02
CA LEU A 51 4.91 10.15 22.12
C LEU A 51 4.44 9.13 23.17
N LEU A 52 3.89 7.99 22.75
CA LEU A 52 3.47 6.92 23.66
C LEU A 52 4.65 6.36 24.46
N LYS A 53 5.81 6.13 23.82
CA LYS A 53 7.04 5.67 24.50
C LYS A 53 7.52 6.71 25.53
N LEU A 54 7.44 8.00 25.20
CA LEU A 54 7.82 9.09 26.10
C LEU A 54 6.89 9.21 27.32
N CYS A 55 5.58 9.16 27.09
CA CYS A 55 4.58 9.32 28.15
C CYS A 55 4.50 8.12 29.09
N PHE A 56 4.51 6.90 28.56
CA PHE A 56 4.19 5.71 29.35
C PHE A 56 5.44 4.97 29.87
N LYS A 57 6.66 5.29 29.39
CA LYS A 57 7.93 4.56 29.69
C LYS A 57 7.85 3.03 29.58
N GLN A 58 6.76 2.51 29.02
CA GLN A 58 6.47 1.09 28.95
C GLN A 58 7.03 0.52 27.67
N ARG A 59 7.52 -0.72 27.77
CA ARG A 59 7.88 -1.51 26.61
C ARG A 59 6.59 -1.96 25.94
N LEU A 60 6.34 -1.42 24.74
CA LEU A 60 5.32 -1.97 23.86
C LEU A 60 5.71 -3.41 23.53
N ASN A 61 4.77 -4.34 23.67
CA ASN A 61 5.01 -5.73 23.31
C ASN A 61 5.06 -5.83 21.78
N GLU A 62 6.26 -5.88 21.23
CA GLU A 62 6.51 -5.82 19.78
C GLU A 62 5.76 -6.92 19.03
N ARG A 63 5.59 -8.10 19.63
CA ARG A 63 4.82 -9.20 19.02
C ARG A 63 3.34 -8.84 18.84
N ILE A 64 2.72 -8.25 19.87
CA ILE A 64 1.31 -7.86 19.80
C ILE A 64 1.12 -6.79 18.72
N PHE A 65 2.05 -5.86 18.64
CA PHE A 65 2.03 -4.79 17.66
C PHE A 65 2.12 -5.34 16.22
N ILE A 66 3.07 -6.23 15.96
CA ILE A 66 3.21 -6.95 14.66
C ILE A 66 1.90 -7.63 14.26
N TYR A 67 1.27 -8.36 15.17
CA TYR A 67 0.03 -9.07 14.85
C TYR A 67 -1.12 -8.11 14.56
N ILE A 68 -1.22 -6.99 15.29
CA ILE A 68 -2.23 -5.96 15.03
C ILE A 68 -2.02 -5.37 13.64
N GLU A 69 -0.79 -5.00 13.29
CA GLU A 69 -0.47 -4.42 11.98
C GLU A 69 -0.83 -5.36 10.84
N ILE A 70 -0.44 -6.64 10.93
CA ILE A 70 -0.77 -7.65 9.91
C ILE A 70 -2.30 -7.80 9.76
N ILE A 71 -3.05 -7.87 10.87
CA ILE A 71 -4.51 -8.02 10.83
C ILE A 71 -5.16 -6.80 10.18
N VAL A 72 -4.76 -5.59 10.60
CA VAL A 72 -5.33 -4.35 10.04
C VAL A 72 -4.94 -4.18 8.57
N GLY A 73 -3.71 -4.56 8.19
CA GLY A 73 -3.24 -4.55 6.80
C GLY A 73 -4.04 -5.52 5.91
N ILE A 74 -4.31 -6.74 6.38
CA ILE A 74 -5.17 -7.71 5.67
C ILE A 74 -6.57 -7.16 5.47
N ILE A 75 -7.18 -6.63 6.54
CA ILE A 75 -8.54 -6.07 6.49
C ILE A 75 -8.58 -4.89 5.51
N SER A 76 -7.60 -3.99 5.58
CA SER A 76 -7.54 -2.82 4.72
C SER A 76 -7.33 -3.20 3.25
N CYS A 77 -6.41 -4.13 2.95
CA CYS A 77 -6.23 -4.68 1.60
C CYS A 77 -7.51 -5.33 1.07
N ALA A 78 -8.22 -6.13 1.89
CA ALA A 78 -9.47 -6.75 1.49
C ALA A 78 -10.58 -5.70 1.24
N LEU A 79 -10.63 -4.64 2.05
CA LEU A 79 -11.54 -3.52 1.84
C LEU A 79 -11.21 -2.74 0.56
N ILE A 80 -9.93 -2.50 0.27
CA ILE A 80 -9.50 -1.91 -1.00
C ILE A 80 -9.93 -2.82 -2.16
N ALA A 81 -9.64 -4.12 -2.09
CA ALA A 81 -10.01 -5.08 -3.14
C ALA A 81 -11.50 -5.03 -3.49
N GLN A 82 -12.37 -4.85 -2.49
CA GLN A 82 -13.82 -4.83 -2.68
C GLN A 82 -14.39 -3.44 -3.03
N TYR A 83 -13.80 -2.37 -2.52
CA TYR A 83 -14.42 -1.03 -2.50
C TYR A 83 -13.55 0.09 -3.08
N TRP A 84 -12.43 -0.22 -3.74
CA TRP A 84 -11.56 0.79 -4.36
C TRP A 84 -12.30 1.70 -5.35
N ASN A 85 -13.34 1.19 -6.02
CA ASN A 85 -14.13 1.93 -7.02
C ASN A 85 -15.35 2.65 -6.44
N LYS A 86 -15.52 2.69 -5.10
CA LYS A 86 -16.63 3.39 -4.47
C LYS A 86 -16.32 4.88 -4.32
N THR A 87 -17.16 5.70 -4.92
CA THR A 87 -17.09 7.16 -4.83
C THR A 87 -18.05 7.69 -3.78
N SER A 88 -17.75 8.88 -3.27
CA SER A 88 -18.56 9.62 -2.31
C SER A 88 -18.63 11.09 -2.76
N TYR A 89 -19.78 11.72 -2.55
CA TYR A 89 -20.01 13.10 -3.01
C TYR A 89 -19.63 14.10 -1.91
N ILE A 90 -18.61 14.91 -2.14
CA ILE A 90 -18.11 15.92 -1.19
C ILE A 90 -17.87 17.24 -1.94
N ALA A 91 -18.27 18.36 -1.33
CA ALA A 91 -18.02 19.71 -1.87
C ALA A 91 -18.44 19.91 -3.35
N GLY A 92 -19.51 19.23 -3.79
CA GLY A 92 -20.04 19.36 -5.14
C GLY A 92 -19.36 18.47 -6.19
N ARG A 93 -18.44 17.58 -5.80
CA ARG A 93 -17.72 16.65 -6.70
C ARG A 93 -17.68 15.24 -6.11
N GLU A 94 -17.54 14.25 -6.99
CA GLU A 94 -17.28 12.87 -6.57
C GLU A 94 -15.82 12.68 -6.21
N HIS A 95 -15.57 11.94 -5.14
CA HIS A 95 -14.26 11.66 -4.61
C HIS A 95 -14.17 10.22 -4.09
N SER A 96 -13.03 9.58 -4.33
CA SER A 96 -12.62 8.25 -3.86
C SER A 96 -12.16 8.29 -2.40
N VAL A 97 -12.93 8.96 -1.53
CA VAL A 97 -12.53 9.24 -0.13
C VAL A 97 -12.30 7.95 0.65
N PHE A 98 -13.14 6.93 0.43
CA PHE A 98 -12.96 5.64 1.11
C PHE A 98 -11.61 5.01 0.77
N PHE A 99 -11.24 5.00 -0.51
CA PHE A 99 -9.95 4.52 -0.97
C PHE A 99 -8.79 5.33 -0.37
N LEU A 100 -8.87 6.66 -0.38
CA LEU A 100 -7.82 7.53 0.19
C LEU A 100 -7.64 7.33 1.71
N ILE A 101 -8.73 7.12 2.45
CA ILE A 101 -8.67 6.80 3.89
C ILE A 101 -7.98 5.46 4.10
N LEU A 102 -8.30 4.44 3.31
CA LEU A 102 -7.65 3.13 3.43
C LEU A 102 -6.15 3.23 3.10
N VAL A 103 -5.76 3.95 2.05
CA VAL A 103 -4.34 4.19 1.74
C VAL A 103 -3.63 4.96 2.85
N PHE A 104 -4.29 5.95 3.46
CA PHE A 104 -3.76 6.65 4.63
C PHE A 104 -3.54 5.71 5.82
N LEU A 105 -4.50 4.84 6.10
CA LEU A 105 -4.39 3.85 7.19
C LEU A 105 -3.25 2.87 6.93
N LEU A 106 -3.14 2.33 5.71
CA LEU A 106 -2.06 1.45 5.30
C LEU A 106 -0.71 2.15 5.45
N GLY A 107 -0.54 3.34 4.86
CA GLY A 107 0.68 4.12 5.02
C GLY A 107 1.01 4.46 6.48
N THR A 108 0.02 4.53 7.37
CA THR A 108 0.25 4.80 8.80
C THR A 108 0.80 3.55 9.49
N LEU A 109 0.24 2.38 9.19
CA LEU A 109 0.75 1.10 9.67
C LEU A 109 2.15 0.83 9.13
N ASP A 110 2.36 1.05 7.84
CA ASP A 110 3.63 0.85 7.14
C ASP A 110 4.75 1.70 7.74
N THR A 111 4.54 3.01 7.83
CA THR A 111 5.53 3.92 8.43
C THR A 111 5.80 3.58 9.89
N THR A 112 4.78 3.17 10.65
CA THR A 112 4.93 2.82 12.06
C THR A 112 5.68 1.50 12.26
N SER A 113 5.38 0.50 11.44
CA SER A 113 6.01 -0.83 11.45
C SER A 113 7.49 -0.72 11.09
N SER A 114 7.85 0.02 10.04
CA SER A 114 9.25 0.27 9.64
C SER A 114 10.08 0.85 10.79
N VAL A 115 9.55 1.86 11.49
CA VAL A 115 10.24 2.49 12.62
C VAL A 115 10.32 1.54 13.82
N THR A 116 9.26 0.79 14.10
CA THR A 116 9.21 -0.14 15.23
C THR A 116 10.14 -1.33 15.01
N TYR A 117 10.20 -1.87 13.79
CA TYR A 117 11.08 -2.96 13.40
C TYR A 117 12.54 -2.51 13.39
N ALA A 118 12.82 -1.31 12.89
CA ALA A 118 14.17 -0.76 12.94
C ALA A 118 14.68 -0.62 14.39
N ASP A 119 13.85 -0.07 15.28
CA ASP A 119 14.18 0.07 16.71
C ASP A 119 14.34 -1.28 17.41
N TYR A 120 13.53 -2.28 17.06
CA TYR A 120 13.66 -3.66 17.54
C TYR A 120 14.96 -4.30 17.06
N MET A 121 15.21 -4.33 15.75
CA MET A 121 16.37 -5.00 15.15
C MET A 121 17.70 -4.39 15.61
N LYS A 122 17.75 -3.07 15.75
CA LYS A 122 18.94 -2.36 16.26
C LYS A 122 19.33 -2.81 17.68
N ARG A 123 18.37 -3.21 18.51
CA ARG A 123 18.63 -3.70 19.88
C ARG A 123 19.26 -5.09 19.93
N TYR A 124 19.02 -5.94 18.93
CA TYR A 124 19.56 -7.30 18.89
C TYR A 124 20.90 -7.36 18.13
N HIS A 125 20.91 -6.89 16.88
CA HIS A 125 22.13 -6.79 16.08
C HIS A 125 21.92 -5.80 14.94
N ALA A 126 22.83 -4.85 14.79
CA ALA A 126 22.76 -3.84 13.74
C ALA A 126 22.75 -4.45 12.32
N SER A 127 23.31 -5.65 12.12
CA SER A 127 23.27 -6.36 10.83
C SER A 127 21.87 -6.77 10.40
N LEU A 128 20.90 -6.91 11.33
CA LEU A 128 19.52 -7.23 10.97
C LEU A 128 18.81 -6.05 10.28
N LEU A 129 19.31 -4.82 10.41
CA LEU A 129 18.78 -3.66 9.67
C LEU A 129 18.96 -3.82 8.17
N ASN A 130 20.08 -4.40 7.72
CA ASN A 130 20.29 -4.68 6.30
C ASN A 130 19.23 -5.67 5.78
N ALA A 131 18.92 -6.71 6.56
CA ALA A 131 17.89 -7.68 6.20
C ALA A 131 16.46 -7.09 6.25
N LEU A 132 16.21 -6.07 7.07
CA LEU A 132 14.96 -5.31 7.11
C LEU A 132 14.81 -4.47 5.83
N TYR A 133 15.78 -3.62 5.52
CA TYR A 133 15.71 -2.75 4.34
C TYR A 133 15.74 -3.53 3.02
N LEU A 134 16.46 -4.66 2.96
CA LEU A 134 16.37 -5.58 1.84
C LEU A 134 14.96 -6.16 1.70
N GLY A 135 14.33 -6.53 2.82
CA GLY A 135 12.93 -6.97 2.84
C GLY A 135 11.98 -5.89 2.32
N GLU A 136 12.09 -4.66 2.83
CA GLU A 136 11.30 -3.52 2.37
C GLU A 136 11.51 -3.25 0.87
N SER A 137 12.74 -3.35 0.38
CA SER A 137 13.04 -3.17 -1.05
C SER A 137 12.41 -4.25 -1.93
N LEU A 138 12.34 -5.49 -1.43
CA LEU A 138 11.68 -6.61 -2.11
C LEU A 138 10.14 -6.48 -2.12
N THR A 139 9.55 -5.62 -1.29
CA THR A 139 8.09 -5.40 -1.30
C THR A 139 7.58 -4.78 -2.58
N SER A 140 8.38 -3.97 -3.29
CA SER A 140 7.97 -3.37 -4.56
C SER A 140 8.14 -4.33 -5.74
N LEU A 141 8.97 -5.36 -5.59
CA LEU A 141 9.23 -6.37 -6.62
C LEU A 141 7.98 -7.22 -6.89
N ILE A 142 7.30 -7.69 -5.84
CA ILE A 142 6.10 -8.54 -5.98
C ILE A 142 4.97 -7.80 -6.75
N PRO A 143 4.57 -6.57 -6.36
CA PRO A 143 3.64 -5.73 -7.09
C PRO A 143 4.01 -5.53 -8.55
N SER A 144 5.30 -5.24 -8.81
CA SER A 144 5.81 -4.94 -10.15
C SER A 144 5.75 -6.17 -11.07
N VAL A 145 6.13 -7.35 -10.56
CA VAL A 145 6.02 -8.60 -11.30
C VAL A 145 4.55 -8.93 -11.59
N LEU A 146 3.68 -8.79 -10.58
CA LEU A 146 2.25 -9.06 -10.75
C LEU A 146 1.61 -8.12 -11.78
N ALA A 147 1.92 -6.83 -11.72
CA ALA A 147 1.42 -5.85 -12.68
C ALA A 147 1.97 -6.05 -14.10
N SER A 148 3.22 -6.52 -14.21
CA SER A 148 3.80 -6.91 -15.49
C SER A 148 3.04 -8.11 -16.10
N ILE A 149 2.67 -9.09 -15.26
CA ILE A 149 1.84 -10.23 -15.69
C ILE A 149 0.42 -9.77 -16.06
N GLN A 150 -0.13 -8.83 -15.30
CA GLN A 150 -1.45 -8.21 -15.54
C GLN A 150 -1.48 -7.41 -16.84
N GLY A 151 -0.33 -6.84 -17.25
CA GLY A 151 -0.23 -5.96 -18.42
C GLY A 151 -0.68 -4.52 -18.12
N VAL A 152 -0.45 -4.03 -16.90
CA VAL A 152 -0.74 -2.65 -16.51
C VAL A 152 0.10 -1.71 -17.38
N GLY A 153 -0.56 -0.72 -18.00
CA GLY A 153 0.11 0.24 -18.89
C GLY A 153 0.49 -0.33 -20.27
N GLY A 154 -0.29 -1.29 -20.78
CA GLY A 154 -0.08 -1.90 -22.10
C GLY A 154 0.08 -0.89 -23.24
N GLU A 155 0.75 -1.32 -24.31
CA GLU A 155 1.10 -0.47 -25.45
C GLU A 155 -0.14 0.20 -26.04
N ALA A 156 -0.09 1.53 -26.13
CA ALA A 156 -1.14 2.32 -26.73
C ALA A 156 -1.15 2.06 -28.24
N THR A 157 -2.16 1.36 -28.74
CA THR A 157 -2.36 1.24 -30.17
C THR A 157 -3.05 2.51 -30.66
N CYS A 158 -2.44 3.19 -31.62
CA CYS A 158 -3.04 4.32 -32.31
C CYS A 158 -3.53 3.84 -33.69
N PRO A 159 -4.84 3.56 -33.87
CA PRO A 159 -5.38 3.29 -35.18
C PRO A 159 -5.10 4.47 -36.12
N ALA A 160 -4.68 4.21 -37.36
CA ALA A 160 -4.27 5.26 -38.30
C ALA A 160 -5.34 6.34 -38.60
N ASN A 161 -6.61 6.08 -38.28
CA ASN A 161 -7.74 6.98 -38.45
C ASN A 161 -8.31 7.54 -37.12
N SER A 162 -7.62 7.33 -36.00
CA SER A 162 -8.06 7.79 -34.69
C SER A 162 -7.16 8.91 -34.15
N THR A 163 -7.76 9.86 -33.43
CA THR A 163 -7.04 10.85 -32.62
C THR A 163 -6.90 10.43 -31.15
N TYR A 164 -7.40 9.24 -30.78
CA TYR A 164 -7.33 8.70 -29.43
C TYR A 164 -6.48 7.42 -29.39
N ALA A 165 -5.67 7.31 -28.33
CA ALA A 165 -4.90 6.12 -28.02
C ALA A 165 -5.80 5.04 -27.40
N GLU A 166 -5.77 3.83 -27.93
CA GLU A 166 -6.44 2.67 -27.34
C GLU A 166 -5.46 1.91 -26.46
N TYR A 167 -5.79 1.76 -25.18
CA TYR A 167 -4.97 1.02 -24.22
C TYR A 167 -5.43 -0.44 -24.17
N SER A 168 -4.45 -1.36 -24.20
CA SER A 168 -4.74 -2.79 -24.03
C SER A 168 -5.39 -3.05 -22.67
N SER A 169 -6.47 -3.84 -22.66
CA SER A 169 -7.13 -4.22 -21.42
C SER A 169 -6.25 -5.13 -20.55
N PRO A 170 -6.23 -4.94 -19.23
CA PRO A 170 -5.44 -5.80 -18.33
C PRO A 170 -6.00 -7.22 -18.31
N ARG A 171 -5.11 -8.21 -18.10
CA ARG A 171 -5.48 -9.65 -18.08
C ARG A 171 -6.40 -10.02 -16.91
N PHE A 172 -6.35 -9.25 -15.83
CA PHE A 172 -7.24 -9.38 -14.67
C PHE A 172 -7.46 -8.01 -14.03
N SER A 173 -8.51 -7.88 -13.22
CA SER A 173 -8.92 -6.61 -12.62
C SER A 173 -8.07 -6.21 -11.41
N VAL A 174 -8.08 -4.91 -11.10
CA VAL A 174 -7.50 -4.33 -9.87
C VAL A 174 -8.01 -5.05 -8.61
N GLN A 175 -9.25 -5.54 -8.61
CA GLN A 175 -9.82 -6.32 -7.50
C GLN A 175 -9.06 -7.63 -7.29
N VAL A 176 -8.81 -8.39 -8.36
CA VAL A 176 -8.07 -9.66 -8.30
C VAL A 176 -6.64 -9.41 -7.84
N TYR A 177 -6.02 -8.32 -8.29
CA TYR A 177 -4.68 -7.90 -7.85
C TYR A 177 -4.57 -7.76 -6.33
N PHE A 178 -5.48 -6.98 -5.71
CA PHE A 178 -5.47 -6.82 -4.25
C PHE A 178 -5.88 -8.10 -3.49
N TRP A 179 -6.73 -8.96 -4.07
CA TRP A 179 -7.00 -10.28 -3.48
C TRP A 179 -5.78 -11.21 -3.47
N ILE A 180 -4.92 -11.14 -4.50
CA ILE A 180 -3.64 -11.85 -4.51
C ILE A 180 -2.76 -11.37 -3.36
N PHE A 181 -2.74 -10.07 -3.06
CA PHE A 181 -1.97 -9.54 -1.93
C PHE A 181 -2.47 -10.06 -0.60
N VAL A 182 -3.79 -10.07 -0.39
CA VAL A 182 -4.41 -10.67 0.80
C VAL A 182 -3.99 -12.13 0.94
N ALA A 183 -3.99 -12.90 -0.15
CA ALA A 183 -3.54 -14.30 -0.14
C ALA A 183 -2.04 -14.43 0.20
N ILE A 184 -1.18 -13.58 -0.36
CA ILE A 184 0.27 -13.57 -0.08
C ILE A 184 0.53 -13.27 1.40
N ILE A 185 -0.16 -12.27 1.97
CA ILE A 185 0.01 -11.90 3.38
C ILE A 185 -0.51 -13.02 4.30
N LEU A 186 -1.61 -13.69 3.95
CA LEU A 186 -2.15 -14.82 4.72
C LEU A 186 -1.27 -16.08 4.66
N LEU A 187 -0.66 -16.36 3.52
CA LEU A 187 0.21 -17.54 3.30
C LEU A 187 1.64 -17.33 3.81
N SER A 188 2.01 -16.09 4.13
CA SER A 188 3.30 -15.75 4.70
C SER A 188 3.53 -16.53 6.02
N PRO A 189 4.63 -17.31 6.13
CA PRO A 189 4.88 -18.10 7.33
C PRO A 189 5.11 -17.17 8.55
N ARG A 190 4.35 -17.44 9.62
CA ARG A 190 4.36 -16.72 10.90
C ARG A 190 5.53 -17.14 11.80
#